data_AF-A0A4Q3QZH9-F1
#
_entry.id   AF-A0A4Q3QZH9-F1
#
_cell.length_a   1.000
_cell.length_b   1.000
_cell.length_c   1.000
_cell.angle_alpha   90.00
_cell.angle_beta   90.00
_cell.angle_gamma   90.00
#
_symmetry.space_group_name_H-M   'P 1'
#
loop_
_entity.id
_entity.type
_entity.pdbx_description
1 polymer ?
#
loop_
_entity_poly.entity_id
_entity_poly.type
_entity_poly.pdbx_seq_one_letter_code
_entity_poly.pdbx_strand_id
1 'polypeptide(L)'
;MKIMFQPSGSFLFCCCMEAIERIKTVRDIVINDYRTADIFKKWGINYCCGGNLPLDEACEVKNIDRAALEKDIQNATRNVRMSNSLAYDTWPLEFL
;
A
#
# COMPACT_ATOMS: atom_id res chain seq x y z
N MET A 1 -27.93 -33.64 28.20
CA MET A 1 -29.35 -33.20 28.16
C MET A 1 -29.36 -31.75 27.72
N LYS A 2 -30.03 -31.47 26.61
CA LYS A 2 -30.05 -30.20 25.88
C LYS A 2 -30.89 -29.18 26.66
N ILE A 3 -30.39 -27.95 26.81
CA ILE A 3 -31.25 -26.76 26.88
C ILE A 3 -30.53 -25.60 26.17
N MET A 4 -31.06 -25.27 24.99
CA MET A 4 -30.84 -24.00 24.30
C MET A 4 -31.59 -22.91 25.06
N PHE A 5 -31.02 -21.71 25.14
CA PHE A 5 -31.81 -20.49 25.26
C PHE A 5 -31.12 -19.37 24.49
N GLN A 6 -31.61 -19.14 23.27
CA GLN A 6 -31.52 -17.85 22.60
C GLN A 6 -32.55 -16.93 23.24
N PRO A 7 -32.26 -15.63 23.35
CA PRO A 7 -33.27 -14.64 23.05
C PRO A 7 -32.76 -13.73 21.93
N SER A 8 -33.38 -13.91 20.76
CA SER A 8 -33.64 -12.87 19.76
C SER A 8 -33.92 -11.51 20.41
N GLY A 9 -33.49 -10.36 19.89
CA GLY A 9 -32.83 -10.07 18.64
C GLY A 9 -32.88 -8.56 18.35
N SER A 10 -32.34 -8.21 17.19
CA SER A 10 -32.47 -6.95 16.45
C SER A 10 -31.39 -5.89 16.66
N PHE A 11 -30.51 -5.85 15.65
CA PHE A 11 -29.92 -4.65 15.05
C PHE A 11 -29.33 -3.60 16.00
N LEU A 12 -28.13 -3.87 16.50
CA LEU A 12 -27.15 -2.79 16.63
C LEU A 12 -25.83 -3.20 16.00
N PHE A 13 -25.68 -2.70 14.78
CA PHE A 13 -24.45 -2.41 14.10
C PHE A 13 -23.61 -1.45 14.98
N CYS A 14 -23.05 -1.94 16.08
CA CYS A 14 -22.09 -1.18 16.88
C CYS A 14 -20.69 -1.63 16.46
N CYS A 15 -20.23 -1.01 15.38
CA CYS A 15 -18.83 -0.89 15.02
C CYS A 15 -18.04 -0.32 16.21
N CYS A 16 -16.82 -0.82 16.46
CA CYS A 16 -15.93 -0.60 17.62
C CYS A 16 -16.17 -1.64 18.72
N MET A 17 -15.25 -2.55 19.05
CA MET A 17 -13.82 -2.44 19.37
C MET A 17 -13.32 -3.91 19.42
N GLU A 18 -12.11 -4.32 19.05
CA GLU A 18 -10.86 -3.87 19.63
C GLU A 18 -9.69 -4.32 18.74
N ALA A 19 -8.78 -3.38 18.47
CA ALA A 19 -7.42 -3.59 17.97
C ALA A 19 -7.24 -4.35 16.63
N ILE A 20 -7.48 -3.66 15.51
CA ILE A 20 -6.73 -3.98 14.30
C ILE A 20 -5.35 -3.35 14.51
N GLU A 21 -4.34 -4.15 14.89
CA GLU A 21 -2.96 -3.75 14.60
C GLU A 21 -2.95 -3.32 13.13
N ARG A 22 -2.50 -2.10 12.82
CA ARG A 22 -2.46 -1.58 11.45
C ARG A 22 -1.46 -2.39 10.63
N ILE A 23 -1.86 -3.59 10.22
CA ILE A 23 -1.19 -4.39 9.22
C ILE A 23 -1.23 -3.54 7.96
N LYS A 24 -0.08 -2.96 7.59
CA LYS A 24 0.02 -2.13 6.40
C LYS A 24 -0.12 -3.03 5.19
N THR A 25 -1.27 -2.93 4.53
CA THR A 25 -1.50 -3.67 3.30
C THR A 25 -0.73 -3.02 2.15
N VAL A 26 -0.51 -3.77 1.07
CA VAL A 26 0.10 -3.22 -0.15
C VAL A 26 -0.69 -2.00 -0.63
N ARG A 27 -2.03 -2.05 -0.53
CA ARG A 27 -2.90 -0.91 -0.85
C ARG A 27 -2.62 0.29 0.04
N ASP A 28 -2.50 0.10 1.36
CA ASP A 28 -2.23 1.22 2.29
C ASP A 28 -0.88 1.89 1.99
N ILE A 29 0.12 1.10 1.60
CA ILE A 29 1.43 1.61 1.19
C ILE A 29 1.29 2.50 -0.05
N VAL A 30 0.54 2.05 -1.06
CA VAL A 30 0.28 2.83 -2.28
C VAL A 30 -0.57 4.08 -2.01
N ILE A 31 -1.56 3.99 -1.13
CA ILE A 31 -2.37 5.15 -0.73
C ILE A 31 -1.51 6.20 -0.02
N ASN A 32 -0.58 5.76 0.82
CA ASN A 32 0.34 6.65 1.52
C ASN A 32 1.40 7.25 0.59
N ASP A 33 1.89 6.48 -0.40
CA ASP A 33 2.83 6.95 -1.41
C ASP A 33 2.54 6.30 -2.77
N TYR A 34 1.89 7.07 -3.65
CA TYR A 34 1.49 6.61 -4.98
C TYR A 34 2.69 6.21 -5.86
N ARG A 35 3.92 6.68 -5.56
CA ARG A 35 5.13 6.35 -6.34
C ARG A 35 5.49 4.88 -6.18
N THR A 36 5.13 4.28 -5.05
CA THR A 36 5.36 2.85 -4.77
C THR A 36 4.53 1.94 -5.68
N ALA A 37 3.43 2.44 -6.26
CA ALA A 37 2.61 1.71 -7.22
C ALA A 37 3.41 1.22 -8.44
N ASP A 38 4.35 2.04 -8.93
CA ASP A 38 5.20 1.69 -10.06
C ASP A 38 6.19 0.58 -9.71
N ILE A 39 6.69 0.59 -8.47
CA ILE A 39 7.55 -0.47 -7.93
C ILE A 39 6.76 -1.77 -7.84
N PHE A 40 5.59 -1.78 -7.21
CA PHE A 40 4.76 -3.00 -7.13
C PHE A 40 4.41 -3.55 -8.51
N LYS A 41 4.16 -2.68 -9.51
CA LYS A 41 3.93 -3.09 -10.89
C LYS A 41 5.16 -3.75 -11.53
N LYS A 42 6.37 -3.21 -11.31
CA LYS A 42 7.64 -3.81 -11.79
C LYS A 42 7.87 -5.20 -11.21
N TRP A 43 7.57 -5.38 -9.93
CA TRP A 43 7.70 -6.65 -9.22
C TRP A 43 6.51 -7.60 -9.43
N GLY A 44 5.46 -7.18 -10.14
CA GLY A 44 4.28 -8.01 -10.42
C GLY A 44 3.34 -8.22 -9.24
N ILE A 45 3.40 -7.34 -8.23
CA ILE A 45 2.51 -7.30 -7.07
C ILE A 45 1.26 -6.49 -7.42
N ASN A 46 0.08 -7.09 -7.23
CA ASN A 46 -1.18 -6.49 -7.66
C ASN A 46 -1.86 -5.73 -6.51
N TYR A 47 -1.87 -4.40 -6.59
CA TYR A 47 -2.39 -3.51 -5.53
C TYR A 47 -3.83 -3.01 -5.77
N CYS A 48 -4.41 -3.25 -6.94
CA CYS A 48 -5.75 -2.73 -7.31
C CYS A 48 -6.90 -3.61 -6.77
N CYS A 49 -7.07 -4.83 -7.30
CA CYS A 49 -8.21 -5.71 -7.00
C CYS A 49 -7.98 -6.64 -5.80
N GLY A 50 -6.72 -6.84 -5.38
CA GLY A 50 -6.33 -7.75 -4.29
C GLY A 50 -5.38 -7.11 -3.28
N GLY A 51 -5.26 -5.79 -3.25
CA GLY A 51 -4.25 -5.08 -2.47
C GLY A 51 -4.48 -5.06 -0.96
N ASN A 52 -5.52 -5.72 -0.44
CA ASN A 52 -5.78 -5.85 1.00
C ASN A 52 -4.91 -6.95 1.66
N LEU A 53 -3.88 -7.41 0.95
CA LEU A 53 -2.89 -8.37 1.41
C LEU A 53 -1.74 -7.62 2.10
N PRO A 54 -1.18 -8.12 3.21
CA PRO A 54 0.05 -7.59 3.77
C PRO A 54 1.22 -7.75 2.79
N LEU A 55 2.18 -6.85 2.90
CA LEU A 55 3.38 -6.84 2.03
C LEU A 55 4.15 -8.17 2.11
N ASP A 56 4.29 -8.73 3.30
CA ASP A 56 4.97 -10.01 3.53
C ASP A 56 4.34 -11.16 2.73
N GLU A 57 3.03 -11.37 2.87
CA GLU A 57 2.32 -12.41 2.11
C GLU A 57 2.38 -12.16 0.60
N ALA A 58 2.33 -10.89 0.17
CA ALA A 58 2.47 -10.55 -1.25
C ALA A 58 3.84 -10.95 -1.81
N CYS A 59 4.91 -10.78 -1.01
CA CYS A 59 6.26 -11.21 -1.35
C CYS A 59 6.37 -12.74 -1.38
N GLU A 60 5.80 -13.45 -0.41
CA GLU A 60 5.83 -14.91 -0.32
C GLU A 60 5.11 -15.58 -1.50
N VAL A 61 3.88 -15.13 -1.82
CA VAL A 61 3.08 -15.67 -2.93
C VAL A 61 3.79 -15.51 -4.28
N LYS A 62 4.57 -14.44 -4.42
CA LYS A 62 5.33 -14.15 -5.65
C LYS A 62 6.78 -14.61 -5.59
N ASN A 63 7.22 -15.17 -4.47
CA ASN A 63 8.61 -15.57 -4.21
C ASN A 63 9.60 -14.43 -4.51
N ILE A 64 9.29 -13.23 -4.00
CA ILE A 64 10.08 -12.02 -4.16
C ILE A 64 10.92 -11.81 -2.90
N ASP A 65 12.18 -11.40 -3.07
CA ASP A 65 13.02 -10.97 -1.97
C ASP A 65 12.49 -9.65 -1.37
N ARG A 66 11.98 -9.74 -0.14
CA ARG A 66 11.47 -8.61 0.62
C ARG A 66 12.52 -7.50 0.77
N ALA A 67 13.79 -7.85 0.98
CA ALA A 67 14.83 -6.86 1.21
C ALA A 67 15.10 -6.01 -0.05
N ALA A 68 15.07 -6.65 -1.23
CA ALA A 68 15.19 -5.95 -2.50
C ALA A 68 14.00 -5.02 -2.76
N LEU A 69 12.78 -5.48 -2.48
CA LEU A 69 11.56 -4.68 -2.63
C LEU A 69 11.55 -3.47 -1.69
N GLU A 70 11.90 -3.65 -0.41
CA GLU A 70 11.98 -2.56 0.57
C GLU A 70 13.02 -1.51 0.14
N LYS A 71 14.16 -1.94 -0.41
CA LYS A 71 15.17 -1.03 -0.96
C LYS A 71 14.63 -0.23 -2.15
N ASP A 72 13.87 -0.86 -3.05
CA ASP A 72 13.27 -0.18 -4.20
C ASP A 72 12.17 0.81 -3.78
N ILE A 73 11.32 0.43 -2.82
CA ILE A 73 10.33 1.31 -2.21
C ILE A 73 11.03 2.52 -1.58
N GLN A 74 12.09 2.28 -0.79
CA GLN A 74 12.89 3.36 -0.21
C GLN A 74 13.53 4.24 -1.28
N ASN A 75 14.02 3.69 -2.39
CA ASN A 75 14.59 4.48 -3.48
C ASN A 75 13.54 5.31 -4.22
N ALA A 76 12.31 4.80 -4.37
CA ALA A 76 11.20 5.52 -4.99
C ALA A 76 10.65 6.65 -4.10
N THR A 77 10.58 6.40 -2.79
CA THR A 77 10.16 7.41 -1.80
C THR A 77 11.28 8.38 -1.44
N ARG A 78 12.55 7.95 -1.53
CA ARG A 78 13.70 8.85 -1.44
C ARG A 78 13.50 9.86 -2.53
N ASN A 79 13.15 11.09 -2.11
CA ASN A 79 13.24 12.24 -2.98
C ASN A 79 14.67 12.23 -3.48
N VAL A 80 14.87 11.74 -4.70
CA VAL A 80 15.99 12.14 -5.52
C VAL A 80 15.86 13.65 -5.44
N ARG A 81 16.80 14.28 -4.72
CA ARG A 81 17.04 15.70 -4.89
C ARG A 81 17.36 15.79 -6.37
N MET A 82 16.32 16.00 -7.18
CA MET A 82 16.49 16.66 -8.46
C MET A 82 17.39 17.81 -8.07
N SER A 83 18.63 17.81 -8.55
CA SER A 83 19.44 19.01 -8.40
C SER A 83 18.50 20.13 -8.84
N ASN A 84 18.36 21.17 -8.01
CA ASN A 84 17.56 22.37 -8.30
C ASN A 84 18.10 23.13 -9.55
N SER A 85 18.76 22.43 -10.48
CA SER A 85 19.42 22.87 -11.70
C SER A 85 18.76 22.24 -12.93
N LEU A 86 17.46 21.94 -12.86
CA LEU A 86 16.63 21.98 -14.07
C LEU A 86 16.47 23.47 -14.36
N ALA A 87 17.20 23.97 -15.36
CA ALA A 87 17.23 25.39 -15.73
C ALA A 87 15.92 25.78 -16.42
N TYR A 88 14.81 25.70 -15.71
CA TYR A 88 13.48 26.09 -16.19
C TYR A 88 13.46 27.55 -16.65
N ASP A 89 14.34 28.38 -16.08
CA ASP A 89 14.63 29.76 -16.46
C ASP A 89 15.29 29.92 -17.85
N THR A 90 15.79 28.84 -18.45
CA THR A 90 16.38 28.85 -19.81
C THR A 90 15.48 28.21 -20.87
N TRP A 91 14.24 27.84 -20.54
CA TRP A 91 13.36 27.19 -21.51
C TRP A 91 12.72 28.21 -22.47
N PRO A 92 12.78 27.98 -23.79
CA PRO A 92 12.15 28.87 -24.75
C PRO A 92 10.62 28.80 -24.62
N LEU A 93 9.97 29.95 -24.77
CA LEU A 93 8.52 30.12 -24.69
C LEU A 93 7.73 29.31 -25.73
N GLU A 94 8.40 28.76 -26.74
CA GLU A 94 7.77 27.98 -27.80
C GLU A 94 7.42 26.55 -27.37
N PHE A 95 7.85 26.15 -26.17
CA PHE A 95 7.60 24.84 -25.58
C PHE A 95 6.37 24.82 -24.63
N LEU A 96 5.89 25.98 -24.18
CA LEU A 96 4.81 26.11 -23.18
C LEU A 96 3.42 26.19 -23.84
#